data_AF-A0A1G3LG85-F1
#
_entry.id   AF-A0A1G3LG85-F1
#
_cell.length_a   1.000
_cell.length_b   1.000
_cell.length_c   1.000
_cell.angle_alpha   90.00
_cell.angle_beta   90.00
_cell.angle_gamma   90.00
#
_symmetry.space_group_name_H-M   'P 1'
#
loop_
_entity.id
_entity.type
_entity.pdbx_description
1 polymer ?
#
loop_
_entity_poly.entity_id
_entity_poly.type
_entity_poly.pdbx_seq_one_letter_code
_entity_poly.pdbx_strand_id
1 'polypeptide(L)'
;MRTINISQLKAHISEQLRAVRKGQRLVILDRDIPVAQLVPYQQPAPALAPRAPKRAIVLRKLGIAVKTDPLEMLMAERASR
;
A
#
# COMPACT_ATOMS: atom_id res chain seq x y z
N MET A 1 9.80 -11.89 -7.63
CA MET A 1 8.45 -12.22 -8.16
C MET A 1 8.64 -13.38 -9.13
N ARG A 2 7.91 -14.48 -8.95
CA ARG A 2 8.10 -15.72 -9.74
C ARG A 2 6.83 -16.03 -10.53
N THR A 3 6.97 -16.56 -11.73
CA THR A 3 5.84 -16.83 -12.64
C THR A 3 5.75 -18.33 -12.89
N ILE A 4 4.54 -18.89 -12.79
CA ILE A 4 4.28 -20.32 -13.00
C ILE A 4 3.01 -20.51 -13.82
N ASN A 5 2.99 -21.56 -14.64
CA ASN A 5 1.78 -21.97 -15.36
C ASN A 5 0.79 -22.68 -14.41
N ILE A 6 -0.50 -22.64 -14.76
CA ILE A 6 -1.58 -23.22 -13.96
C ILE A 6 -1.42 -24.74 -13.78
N SER A 7 -0.79 -25.42 -14.74
CA SER A 7 -0.43 -26.84 -14.65
C SER A 7 0.59 -27.11 -13.54
N GLN A 8 1.64 -26.30 -13.44
CA GLN A 8 2.64 -26.40 -12.36
C GLN A 8 2.05 -26.07 -11.00
N LEU A 9 1.18 -25.05 -10.92
CA LEU A 9 0.50 -24.73 -9.68
C LEU A 9 -0.36 -25.90 -9.18
N LYS A 10 -1.13 -26.53 -10.07
CA LYS A 10 -1.98 -27.69 -9.74
C LYS A 10 -1.16 -28.90 -9.28
N ALA A 11 0.01 -29.13 -9.88
CA ALA A 11 0.87 -30.27 -9.53
C ALA A 11 1.59 -30.10 -8.18
N HIS A 12 1.99 -28.88 -7.81
CA HIS A 12 2.83 -28.62 -6.63
C HIS A 12 2.25 -27.58 -5.67
N ILE A 13 0.92 -27.54 -5.52
CA ILE A 13 0.23 -26.46 -4.79
C ILE A 13 0.74 -26.27 -3.36
N SER A 14 0.97 -27.36 -2.62
CA SER A 14 1.43 -27.31 -1.23
C SER A 14 2.83 -26.70 -1.11
N GLU A 15 3.73 -26.97 -2.04
CA GLU A 15 5.07 -26.40 -2.05
C GLU A 15 5.03 -24.91 -2.41
N GLN A 16 4.26 -24.54 -3.43
CA GLN A 16 4.11 -23.14 -3.83
C GLN A 16 3.47 -22.31 -2.70
N LEU A 17 2.49 -22.86 -1.99
CA LEU A 17 1.90 -22.21 -0.81
C LEU A 17 2.91 -22.04 0.34
N ARG A 18 3.80 -23.01 0.58
CA ARG A 18 4.88 -22.85 1.57
C ARG A 18 5.83 -21.72 1.19
N ALA A 19 6.17 -21.61 -0.10
CA ALA A 19 7.02 -20.53 -0.60
C ALA A 19 6.32 -19.16 -0.48
N VAL A 20 5.03 -19.09 -0.80
CA VAL A 20 4.21 -17.88 -0.62
C VAL A 20 4.09 -17.50 0.85
N ARG A 21 3.90 -18.47 1.77
CA ARG A 21 3.89 -18.21 3.22
C ARG A 21 5.20 -17.59 3.73
N LYS A 22 6.33 -17.88 3.08
CA LYS A 22 7.64 -17.27 3.40
C LYS A 22 7.81 -15.85 2.83
N GLY A 23 6.80 -15.29 2.16
CA GLY A 23 6.83 -13.93 1.61
C GLY A 23 7.01 -13.87 0.09
N GLN A 24 7.09 -15.00 -0.60
CA GLN A 24 7.23 -15.00 -2.06
C GLN A 24 5.90 -14.62 -2.73
N ARG A 25 5.98 -13.84 -3.82
CA ARG A 25 4.83 -13.50 -4.68
C ARG A 25 4.91 -14.29 -5.98
N LEU A 26 3.81 -14.94 -6.34
CA LEU A 26 3.67 -15.75 -7.55
C LEU A 26 2.66 -15.13 -8.52
N VAL A 27 2.98 -15.12 -9.82
CA VAL A 27 2.01 -14.88 -10.89
C VAL A 27 1.66 -16.21 -11.52
N ILE A 28 0.37 -16.45 -11.69
CA ILE A 28 -0.18 -17.65 -12.30
C ILE A 28 -0.55 -17.30 -13.73
N LEU A 29 0.02 -18.06 -14.67
CA LEU A 29 -0.29 -17.99 -16.08
C LEU A 29 -1.25 -19.12 -16.47
N ASP A 30 -2.19 -18.86 -17.37
CA ASP A 30 -2.91 -19.87 -18.14
C ASP A 30 -2.59 -19.66 -19.62
N ARG A 31 -1.99 -20.66 -20.27
CA ARG A 31 -1.52 -20.55 -21.67
C ARG A 31 -0.71 -19.28 -21.91
N ASP A 32 0.25 -19.01 -21.03
CA ASP A 32 1.12 -17.83 -21.01
C ASP A 32 0.42 -16.47 -20.80
N ILE A 33 -0.88 -16.47 -20.49
CA ILE A 33 -1.65 -15.28 -20.15
C ILE A 33 -1.72 -15.15 -18.62
N PRO A 34 -1.34 -14.03 -18.01
CA PRO A 34 -1.46 -13.84 -16.57
C PRO A 34 -2.92 -13.78 -16.15
N VAL A 35 -3.32 -14.70 -15.26
CA VAL A 35 -4.72 -14.83 -14.81
C VAL A 35 -4.91 -14.51 -13.32
N ALA A 36 -3.88 -14.73 -12.50
CA ALA A 36 -3.98 -14.51 -11.06
C ALA A 36 -2.62 -14.24 -10.41
N GLN A 37 -2.66 -13.73 -9.19
CA GLN A 37 -1.47 -13.61 -8.33
C GLN A 37 -1.73 -14.30 -6.99
N LEU A 38 -0.72 -15.02 -6.51
CA LEU A 38 -0.70 -15.62 -5.18
C LEU A 38 0.25 -14.82 -4.29
N VAL A 39 -0.33 -14.21 -3.26
CA VAL A 39 0.39 -13.39 -2.28
C VAL A 39 0.24 -13.98 -0.88
N PRO A 40 1.19 -13.75 0.02
CA PRO A 40 1.07 -14.19 1.40
C PRO A 40 -0.21 -13.62 2.02
N TYR A 41 -0.97 -14.47 2.71
CA TYR A 41 -2.13 -14.00 3.46
C TYR A 41 -1.65 -13.12 4.62
N GLN A 42 -1.98 -11.82 4.55
CA GLN A 42 -1.75 -10.90 5.64
C GLN A 42 -2.99 -10.92 6.52
N GLN A 43 -2.83 -11.34 7.78
CA GLN A 43 -3.86 -11.05 8.76
C GLN A 43 -4.07 -9.52 8.75
N PRO A 44 -5.32 -9.03 8.68
CA PRO A 44 -5.58 -7.62 8.84
C PRO A 44 -4.92 -7.21 10.16
N ALA A 45 -3.92 -6.33 10.09
CA ALA A 45 -3.46 -5.69 11.31
C ALA A 45 -4.70 -5.06 11.96
N PRO A 46 -4.86 -5.16 13.29
CA PRO A 46 -5.96 -4.46 13.96
C PRO A 46 -5.92 -3.01 13.48
N ALA A 47 -7.03 -2.55 12.89
CA ALA A 47 -7.11 -1.21 12.37
C ALA A 47 -6.64 -0.27 13.48
N LEU A 48 -5.63 0.56 13.20
CA LEU A 48 -5.18 1.55 14.17
C LEU A 48 -6.35 2.50 14.41
N ALA A 49 -7.07 2.30 15.51
CA ALA A 49 -8.18 3.15 15.88
C ALA A 49 -7.62 4.53 16.24
N PRO A 50 -8.11 5.62 15.63
CA PRO A 50 -7.71 6.96 16.03
C PRO A 50 -8.07 7.14 17.50
N ARG A 51 -7.04 7.32 18.33
CA ARG A 51 -7.24 7.64 19.75
C ARG A 51 -7.60 9.11 19.85
N ALA A 52 -8.70 9.43 20.52
CA ALA A 52 -9.04 10.80 20.84
C ALA A 52 -7.87 11.48 21.61
N PRO A 53 -7.55 12.75 21.29
CA PRO A 53 -6.48 13.46 21.98
C PRO A 53 -6.81 13.56 23.47
N LYS A 54 -5.81 13.36 24.35
CA LYS A 54 -5.99 13.41 25.81
C LYS A 54 -6.39 14.81 26.32
N ARG A 55 -6.18 15.85 25.50
CA ARG A 55 -6.44 17.26 25.80
C ARG A 55 -6.91 17.96 24.53
N ALA A 56 -7.75 18.98 24.68
CA ALA A 56 -8.18 19.81 23.56
C ALA A 56 -6.96 20.45 22.89
N ILE A 57 -6.89 20.36 21.56
CA ILE A 57 -5.87 21.05 20.77
C ILE A 57 -6.31 22.50 20.67
N VAL A 58 -5.56 23.39 21.33
CA VAL A 58 -5.72 24.83 21.15
C VAL A 58 -4.81 25.24 20.00
N LEU A 59 -5.42 25.56 18.85
CA LEU A 59 -4.70 26.11 17.70
C LEU A 59 -4.18 27.50 18.08
N ARG A 60 -2.86 27.63 18.23
CA ARG A 60 -2.22 28.93 18.41
C ARG A 60 -2.00 29.55 17.05
N LYS A 61 -2.33 30.84 16.90
CA LYS A 61 -1.85 31.62 15.75
C LYS A 61 -0.32 31.66 15.84
N LEU A 62 0.34 31.10 14.84
CA LEU A 62 1.79 31.24 14.70
C LEU A 62 2.06 32.71 14.42
N GLY A 63 2.85 33.37 15.26
CA GLY A 63 3.24 34.78 15.11
C GLY A 63 4.26 35.01 13.99
N ILE A 64 4.16 34.23 12.91
CA ILE A 64 5.09 34.30 11.79
C ILE A 64 4.57 35.38 10.85
N ALA A 65 5.32 36.47 10.72
CA ALA A 65 5.05 37.46 9.70
C ALA A 65 5.50 36.90 8.35
N VAL A 66 4.54 36.51 7.51
CA VAL A 66 4.82 36.04 6.16
C VAL A 66 4.68 37.21 5.19
N LYS A 67 5.66 37.39 4.30
CA LYS A 67 5.67 38.46 3.28
C LYS A 67 4.67 38.23 2.15
N THR A 68 4.31 36.97 1.90
CA THR A 68 3.43 36.52 0.82
C THR A 68 2.52 35.44 1.39
N ASP A 69 1.25 35.41 0.99
CA ASP A 69 0.35 34.36 1.45
C ASP A 69 0.88 32.99 0.97
N PRO A 70 1.26 32.07 1.89
CA PRO A 70 1.75 30.76 1.53
C PRO A 70 0.75 29.94 0.73
N LEU A 71 -0.55 30.15 0.96
CA LEU A 71 -1.61 29.41 0.28
C LEU A 71 -1.65 29.79 -1.20
N GLU A 72 -1.62 31.10 -1.50
CA GLU A 72 -1.56 31.61 -2.87
C GLU A 72 -0.35 31.07 -3.62
N MET A 73 0.82 31.08 -2.98
CA MET A 73 2.06 30.55 -3.56
C MET A 73 1.97 29.04 -3.84
N LEU A 74 1.38 28.26 -2.93
CA LEU A 74 1.19 26.82 -3.10
C LEU A 74 0.17 26.49 -4.20
N MET A 75 -0.91 27.26 -4.30
CA MET A 75 -1.93 27.08 -5.34
C MET A 75 -1.34 27.38 -6.72
N ALA A 76 -0.54 28.44 -6.85
CA ALA A 76 0.15 28.77 -8.10
C ALA A 76 1.13 27.66 -8.54
N GLU A 77 1.91 27.10 -7.62
CA GLU A 77 2.81 25.98 -7.91
C GLU A 77 2.04 24.74 -8.40
N ARG A 78 0.96 24.37 -7.70
CA ARG A 78 0.15 23.19 -8.06
C ARG A 78 -0.57 23.33 -9.40
N ALA A 79 -0.97 24.53 -9.77
CA ALA A 79 -1.60 24.80 -11.08
C ALA A 79 -0.61 24.71 -12.25
N SER A 80 0.70 24.76 -11.98
CA SER A 80 1.76 24.70 -12.99
C SER A 80 2.29 23.28 -13.26
N ARG A 81 1.66 22.24 -12.70
CA ARG A 81 2.07 20.83 -12.79
C ARG A 81 1.04 19.98 -13.52
#